data_AF-A0A7K6CSC2-F1
#
_entry.id   AF-A0A7K6CSC2-F1
#
_cell.length_a   1.000
_cell.length_b   1.000
_cell.length_c   1.000
_cell.angle_alpha   90.00
_cell.angle_beta   90.00
_cell.angle_gamma   90.00
#
_symmetry.space_group_name_H-M   'P 1'
#
loop_
_entity.id
_entity.type
_entity.pdbx_description
1 polymer ?
#
loop_
_entity_poly.entity_id
_entity_poly.type
_entity_poly.pdbx_seq_one_letter_code
_entity_poly.pdbx_strand_id
1 'polypeptide(L)'
;VNTRKHPLGIPPPSEKDWLKDDEENFFLLDPDRERERDVLPQPLRMINELVMQAFESAMEVIEGRTMPEELKVQPRKCFPTSEFQVTGRANCLALSGKYLFVGLSVGLTAFNRHSFKDVCAWDADKTEICAVHASDLGNECHVLLAVDEMGLVWLFCFHKESFLLIKILNKVKDISQRSTCVEVVLSRGGDYAGILLQGNTKAWLEIYQLPKDSWLTEMEKNTGAAEGLACSSKKRSTQHSSQVDTFLLQELPVSAIQADVKLDLPELLLTVRPPKPITGTSFKGPVDALKGVDDGSMLGLGYNHLIKDSQWELHEAIFRSTYQEYLEAEGVIEEEIPRHATFHFLLPSRILMGPEMKAQPDIPVGVGVHWDGNHNFCLYLLNHSLKEKEDSDLKPDVVWPCAAPIACSAVSSCSRYLALAGEDATVTIWEKHLGYPMSVTAILEERFIRSIHFL
;
A
#
# COMPACT_ATOMS: atom_id res chain seq x y z
N VAL A 1 86.96 -30.03 -9.61
CA VAL A 1 87.36 -31.14 -10.52
C VAL A 1 86.73 -32.40 -9.91
N ASN A 2 85.67 -33.06 -10.37
CA ASN A 2 84.99 -33.24 -11.67
C ASN A 2 83.48 -33.44 -11.37
N THR A 3 82.51 -32.74 -11.98
CA THR A 3 81.79 -33.10 -13.23
C THR A 3 81.44 -34.58 -13.41
N ARG A 4 80.14 -34.95 -13.32
CA ARG A 4 79.29 -35.25 -14.50
C ARG A 4 77.86 -35.65 -14.12
N LYS A 5 76.92 -35.06 -14.87
CA LYS A 5 75.52 -35.45 -15.07
C LYS A 5 75.46 -36.73 -15.91
N HIS A 6 74.52 -37.65 -15.63
CA HIS A 6 73.64 -38.28 -16.62
C HIS A 6 72.51 -39.13 -15.97
N PRO A 7 71.41 -39.38 -16.70
CA PRO A 7 70.05 -39.42 -16.15
C PRO A 7 69.61 -40.83 -15.77
N LEU A 8 68.91 -40.96 -14.64
CA LEU A 8 68.20 -42.18 -14.30
C LEU A 8 66.86 -42.18 -15.04
N GLY A 9 66.82 -42.94 -16.15
CA GLY A 9 65.58 -43.31 -16.81
C GLY A 9 64.73 -44.18 -15.88
N ILE A 10 63.44 -43.86 -15.78
CA ILE A 10 62.46 -44.62 -15.02
C ILE A 10 62.23 -45.96 -15.74
N PRO A 11 62.35 -47.12 -15.07
CA PRO A 11 61.98 -48.39 -15.68
C PRO A 11 60.45 -48.47 -15.83
N PRO A 12 59.91 -49.07 -16.90
CA PRO A 12 58.47 -49.22 -17.03
C PRO A 12 57.96 -50.19 -15.95
N PRO A 13 56.78 -49.93 -15.35
CA PRO A 13 56.29 -50.74 -14.25
C PRO A 13 55.90 -52.14 -14.78
N SER A 14 56.43 -53.18 -14.13
CA SER A 14 55.90 -54.53 -14.30
C SER A 14 54.63 -54.67 -13.45
N GLU A 15 53.56 -55.24 -14.03
CA GLU A 15 52.21 -55.42 -13.45
C GLU A 15 52.13 -56.31 -12.19
N LYS A 16 53.22 -56.54 -11.46
CA LYS A 16 53.25 -57.48 -10.32
C LYS A 16 53.23 -56.87 -8.92
N ASP A 17 53.18 -55.55 -8.79
CA ASP A 17 53.06 -54.85 -7.49
C ASP A 17 51.77 -54.03 -7.35
N TRP A 18 50.71 -54.37 -8.08
CA TRP A 18 49.38 -53.79 -7.81
C TRP A 18 48.80 -54.41 -6.55
N LEU A 19 48.90 -53.68 -5.43
CA LEU A 19 48.01 -53.86 -4.30
C LEU A 19 46.57 -53.62 -4.80
N LYS A 20 45.68 -54.55 -4.45
CA LYS A 20 44.26 -54.50 -4.79
C LYS A 20 43.62 -53.28 -4.13
N ASP A 21 43.10 -52.39 -4.96
CA ASP A 21 41.80 -51.67 -4.89
C ASP A 21 41.16 -51.32 -3.52
N ASP A 22 41.96 -50.93 -2.52
CA ASP A 22 41.46 -50.36 -1.25
C ASP A 22 42.30 -49.12 -0.86
N GLU A 23 42.42 -48.13 -1.75
CA GLU A 23 43.06 -46.83 -1.46
C GLU A 23 42.11 -45.65 -1.72
N GLU A 24 41.09 -45.46 -0.89
CA GLU A 24 40.43 -44.15 -0.72
C GLU A 24 40.60 -43.54 0.69
N ASN A 25 41.33 -44.21 1.60
CA ASN A 25 41.40 -43.78 3.01
C ASN A 25 42.81 -43.45 3.53
N PHE A 26 43.81 -43.26 2.66
CA PHE A 26 45.18 -42.94 3.11
C PHE A 26 45.50 -41.44 3.25
N PHE A 27 44.60 -40.55 2.85
CA PHE A 27 44.74 -39.08 3.01
C PHE A 27 43.91 -38.50 4.16
N LEU A 28 43.30 -39.33 5.00
CA LEU A 28 42.38 -38.89 6.08
C LEU A 28 42.95 -38.93 7.50
N LEU A 29 44.26 -39.13 7.68
CA LEU A 29 44.87 -39.18 9.02
C LEU A 29 45.83 -38.01 9.24
N ASP A 30 45.25 -36.80 9.29
CA ASP A 30 45.86 -35.63 9.92
C ASP A 30 45.17 -35.40 11.28
N PRO A 31 45.85 -35.62 12.43
CA PRO A 31 45.25 -35.53 13.77
C PRO A 31 44.67 -34.15 14.12
N ASP A 32 45.07 -33.11 13.38
CA ASP A 32 44.63 -31.73 13.62
C ASP A 32 43.35 -31.37 12.82
N ARG A 33 42.98 -32.15 11.78
CA ARG A 33 41.74 -31.91 10.99
C ARG A 33 40.45 -32.40 11.65
N GLU A 34 40.53 -33.32 12.61
CA GLU A 34 39.35 -33.77 13.39
C GLU A 34 39.04 -32.85 14.58
N ARG A 35 40.01 -32.06 15.05
CA ARG A 35 39.80 -31.15 16.20
C ARG A 35 39.37 -29.72 15.85
N GLU A 36 39.50 -29.30 14.59
CA GLU A 36 39.25 -27.91 14.17
C GLU A 36 38.01 -27.69 13.28
N ARG A 37 37.20 -28.73 12.99
CA ARG A 37 35.87 -28.49 12.38
C ARG A 37 34.88 -27.98 13.44
N ASP A 38 34.77 -26.65 13.50
CA ASP A 38 33.52 -25.91 13.72
C ASP A 38 32.61 -26.32 14.89
N VAL A 39 33.16 -26.74 16.02
CA VAL A 39 32.37 -26.80 17.26
C VAL A 39 32.42 -25.43 17.91
N LEU A 40 31.48 -24.56 17.52
CA LEU A 40 31.26 -23.29 18.22
C LEU A 40 31.25 -23.53 19.74
N PRO A 41 31.90 -22.68 20.57
CA PRO A 41 31.81 -22.83 22.02
C PRO A 41 30.36 -22.64 22.47
N GLN A 42 29.94 -23.35 23.53
CA GLN A 42 28.62 -23.12 24.14
C GLN A 42 28.57 -21.65 24.63
N PRO A 43 27.50 -20.89 24.33
CA PRO A 43 26.17 -21.31 23.85
C PRO A 43 25.97 -21.25 22.32
N LEU A 44 26.97 -20.79 21.56
CA LEU A 44 26.85 -20.53 20.12
C LEU A 44 26.60 -21.80 19.30
N ARG A 45 27.09 -22.97 19.74
CA ARG A 45 26.76 -24.25 19.09
C ARG A 45 25.28 -24.58 19.20
N MET A 46 24.68 -24.37 20.36
CA MET A 46 23.25 -24.63 20.54
C MET A 46 22.42 -23.68 19.68
N ILE A 47 22.86 -22.43 19.53
CA ILE A 47 22.23 -21.47 18.61
C ILE A 47 22.38 -21.94 17.16
N ASN A 48 23.57 -22.39 16.75
CA ASN A 48 23.82 -22.88 15.40
C ASN A 48 22.97 -24.12 15.06
N GLU A 49 22.86 -25.08 15.96
CA GLU A 49 21.99 -26.26 15.79
C GLU A 49 20.52 -25.86 15.63
N LEU A 50 20.02 -24.94 16.46
CA LEU A 50 18.65 -24.45 16.36
C LEU A 50 18.40 -23.69 15.05
N VAL A 51 19.37 -22.89 14.61
CA VAL A 51 19.31 -22.15 13.35
C VAL A 51 19.32 -23.10 12.16
N MET A 52 20.22 -24.09 12.15
CA MET A 52 20.31 -25.10 11.10
C MET A 52 19.04 -25.95 11.03
N GLN A 53 18.50 -26.36 12.17
CA GLN A 53 17.25 -27.11 12.23
C GLN A 53 16.06 -26.28 11.70
N ALA A 54 16.04 -24.96 11.97
CA ALA A 54 15.04 -24.06 11.40
C ALA A 54 15.18 -23.91 9.88
N PHE A 55 16.41 -23.84 9.36
CA PHE A 55 16.67 -23.84 7.92
C PHE A 55 16.24 -25.13 7.25
N GLU A 56 16.57 -26.30 7.82
CA GLU A 56 16.17 -27.60 7.29
C GLU A 56 14.64 -27.75 7.27
N SER A 57 13.97 -27.39 8.37
CA SER A 57 12.51 -27.41 8.45
C SER A 57 11.85 -26.47 7.45
N ALA A 58 12.43 -25.28 7.23
CA ALA A 58 11.97 -24.35 6.21
C ALA A 58 12.18 -24.90 4.79
N MET A 59 13.32 -25.55 4.54
CA MET A 59 13.65 -26.16 3.25
C MET A 59 12.67 -27.29 2.91
N GLU A 60 12.35 -28.16 3.86
CA GLU A 60 11.38 -29.25 3.68
C GLU A 60 9.98 -28.71 3.32
N VAL A 61 9.56 -27.62 3.96
CA VAL A 61 8.29 -26.94 3.63
C VAL A 61 8.33 -26.30 2.24
N ILE A 62 9.47 -25.72 1.83
CA ILE A 62 9.64 -25.13 0.50
C ILE A 62 9.60 -26.24 -0.56
N GLU A 63 10.35 -27.32 -0.37
CA GLU A 63 10.37 -28.47 -1.28
C GLU A 63 8.99 -29.12 -1.41
N GLY A 64 8.26 -29.28 -0.31
CA GLY A 64 6.88 -29.78 -0.31
C GLY A 64 5.89 -28.87 -1.07
N ARG A 65 6.16 -27.57 -1.16
CA ARG A 65 5.35 -26.59 -1.93
C ARG A 65 5.76 -26.49 -3.42
N THR A 66 6.94 -26.99 -3.80
CA THR A 66 7.41 -26.98 -5.19
C THR A 66 6.82 -28.08 -6.08
N MET A 67 5.99 -28.97 -5.54
CA MET A 67 5.18 -29.89 -6.36
C MET A 67 4.01 -29.12 -6.98
N PRO A 68 4.04 -28.82 -8.30
CA PRO A 68 3.02 -27.99 -8.91
C PRO A 68 1.79 -28.83 -9.20
N GLU A 69 0.78 -28.77 -8.33
CA GLU A 69 -0.60 -28.95 -8.79
C GLU A 69 -1.00 -27.65 -9.52
N GLU A 70 -0.63 -27.54 -10.79
CA GLU A 70 -1.18 -26.54 -11.70
C GLU A 70 -2.68 -26.81 -11.91
N LEU A 71 -3.50 -26.41 -10.94
CA LEU A 71 -4.91 -26.20 -11.19
C LEU A 71 -5.02 -24.94 -12.06
N LYS A 72 -4.92 -25.14 -13.39
CA LYS A 72 -5.31 -24.16 -14.40
C LYS A 72 -6.80 -23.88 -14.26
N VAL A 73 -7.15 -23.04 -13.30
CA VAL A 73 -8.51 -22.54 -13.14
C VAL A 73 -8.73 -21.57 -14.31
N GLN A 74 -9.47 -22.02 -15.33
CA GLN A 74 -9.94 -21.11 -16.36
C GLN A 74 -10.86 -20.06 -15.70
N PRO A 75 -10.64 -18.76 -15.94
CA PRO A 75 -11.52 -17.73 -15.43
C PRO A 75 -12.95 -17.99 -15.93
N ARG A 76 -13.94 -17.95 -15.04
CA ARG A 76 -15.35 -18.03 -15.44
C ARG A 76 -15.66 -16.86 -16.36
N LYS A 77 -16.04 -17.16 -17.60
CA LYS A 77 -16.56 -16.14 -18.54
C LYS A 77 -17.93 -15.70 -18.03
N CYS A 78 -18.02 -14.44 -17.59
CA CYS A 78 -19.29 -13.82 -17.20
C CYS A 78 -19.94 -13.19 -18.43
N PHE A 79 -21.22 -13.49 -18.66
CA PHE A 79 -22.02 -12.85 -19.70
C PHE A 79 -22.96 -11.83 -19.06
N PRO A 80 -23.21 -10.68 -19.71
CA PRO A 80 -24.15 -9.69 -19.21
C PRO A 80 -25.57 -10.28 -19.19
N THR A 81 -26.24 -10.20 -18.04
CA THR A 81 -27.59 -10.75 -17.84
C THR A 81 -28.69 -9.72 -18.11
N SER A 82 -28.39 -8.43 -17.98
CA SER A 82 -29.36 -7.34 -18.05
C SER A 82 -28.70 -6.01 -18.37
N GLU A 83 -29.46 -5.11 -18.98
CA GLU A 83 -29.07 -3.72 -19.25
C GLU A 83 -30.07 -2.78 -18.56
N PHE A 84 -29.57 -1.64 -18.07
CA PHE A 84 -30.40 -0.57 -17.54
C PHE A 84 -29.87 0.77 -18.05
N GLN A 85 -30.76 1.76 -18.15
CA GLN A 85 -30.38 3.07 -18.65
C GLN A 85 -29.99 4.00 -17.50
N VAL A 86 -28.94 4.78 -17.74
CA VAL A 86 -28.44 5.79 -16.82
C VAL A 86 -28.68 7.17 -17.44
N THR A 87 -29.07 8.13 -16.62
CA THR A 87 -29.36 9.50 -17.05
C THR A 87 -28.06 10.27 -17.31
N GLY A 88 -27.50 10.12 -18.50
CA GLY A 88 -26.26 10.81 -18.92
C GLY A 88 -25.08 9.87 -19.09
N ARG A 89 -23.87 10.43 -19.09
CA ARG A 89 -22.63 9.66 -19.24
C ARG A 89 -22.19 9.15 -17.87
N ALA A 90 -22.06 7.83 -17.74
CA ALA A 90 -21.48 7.19 -16.57
C ALA A 90 -19.94 7.15 -16.69
N ASN A 91 -19.25 7.58 -15.64
CA ASN A 91 -17.80 7.64 -15.58
C ASN A 91 -17.22 6.56 -14.67
N CYS A 92 -17.86 6.32 -13.54
CA CYS A 92 -17.41 5.37 -12.53
C CYS A 92 -18.59 4.75 -11.78
N LEU A 93 -18.34 3.64 -11.12
CA LEU A 93 -19.35 2.88 -10.40
C LEU A 93 -18.76 2.24 -9.14
N ALA A 94 -19.57 2.18 -8.08
CA ALA A 94 -19.24 1.50 -6.84
C ALA A 94 -20.44 0.70 -6.34
N LEU A 95 -20.19 -0.51 -5.87
CA LEU A 95 -21.22 -1.38 -5.31
C LEU A 95 -21.10 -1.40 -3.78
N SER A 96 -22.21 -1.19 -3.07
CA SER A 96 -22.26 -1.40 -1.62
C SER A 96 -23.62 -1.93 -1.20
N GLY A 97 -23.63 -3.11 -0.57
CA GLY A 97 -24.85 -3.80 -0.15
C GLY A 97 -25.86 -3.99 -1.30
N LYS A 98 -27.05 -3.42 -1.12
CA LYS A 98 -28.18 -3.46 -2.07
C LYS A 98 -28.17 -2.32 -3.09
N TYR A 99 -27.16 -1.44 -3.07
CA TYR A 99 -27.11 -0.27 -3.94
C TYR A 99 -25.90 -0.30 -4.88
N LEU A 100 -26.13 0.25 -6.08
CA LEU A 100 -25.11 0.55 -7.08
C LEU A 100 -25.06 2.07 -7.21
N PHE A 101 -23.91 2.65 -6.89
CA PHE A 101 -23.66 4.08 -7.01
C PHE A 101 -22.92 4.35 -8.32
N VAL A 102 -23.37 5.35 -9.07
CA VAL A 102 -22.84 5.68 -10.39
C VAL A 102 -22.49 7.16 -10.40
N GLY A 103 -21.22 7.46 -10.63
CA GLY A 103 -20.72 8.81 -10.89
C GLY A 103 -20.98 9.19 -12.33
N LEU A 104 -21.61 10.34 -12.53
CA LEU A 104 -22.06 10.86 -13.81
C LEU A 104 -21.36 12.18 -14.13
N SER A 105 -21.47 12.61 -15.39
CA SER A 105 -21.07 13.96 -15.82
C SER A 105 -21.92 15.09 -15.20
N VAL A 106 -22.97 14.75 -14.45
CA VAL A 106 -23.91 15.71 -13.85
C VAL A 106 -24.14 15.45 -12.36
N GLY A 107 -23.29 14.65 -11.71
CA GLY A 107 -23.39 14.35 -10.28
C GLY A 107 -23.35 12.85 -9.98
N LEU A 108 -24.14 12.42 -9.00
CA LEU A 108 -24.10 11.06 -8.45
C LEU A 108 -25.51 10.45 -8.43
N THR A 109 -25.65 9.17 -8.76
CA THR A 109 -26.95 8.47 -8.71
C THR A 109 -26.82 7.12 -8.03
N ALA A 110 -27.78 6.78 -7.18
CA ALA A 110 -27.93 5.47 -6.56
C ALA A 110 -29.02 4.67 -7.28
N PHE A 111 -28.70 3.42 -7.60
CA PHE A 111 -29.62 2.43 -8.16
C PHE A 111 -29.78 1.27 -7.18
N ASN A 112 -30.96 0.65 -7.18
CA ASN A 112 -31.14 -0.61 -6.49
C ASN A 112 -30.51 -1.75 -7.30
N ARG A 113 -29.66 -2.56 -6.66
CA ARG A 113 -28.93 -3.67 -7.30
C ARG A 113 -29.83 -4.73 -7.94
N HIS A 114 -31.02 -4.95 -7.39
CA HIS A 114 -31.92 -6.02 -7.83
C HIS A 114 -32.93 -5.53 -8.88
N SER A 115 -33.49 -4.35 -8.69
CA SER A 115 -34.51 -3.80 -9.60
C SER A 115 -33.94 -2.91 -10.69
N PHE A 116 -32.67 -2.50 -10.58
CA PHE A 116 -31.98 -1.53 -11.44
C PHE A 116 -32.74 -0.21 -11.63
N LYS A 117 -33.63 0.11 -10.68
CA LYS A 117 -34.35 1.39 -10.66
C LYS A 117 -33.52 2.44 -9.97
N ASP A 118 -33.65 3.67 -10.46
CA ASP A 118 -33.14 4.86 -9.81
C ASP A 118 -33.81 5.03 -8.45
N VAL A 119 -32.98 5.19 -7.43
CA VAL A 119 -33.41 5.34 -6.04
C VAL A 119 -33.29 6.80 -5.65
N CYS A 120 -32.13 7.38 -5.92
CA CYS A 120 -31.80 8.75 -5.56
C CYS A 120 -30.79 9.32 -6.54
N ALA A 121 -30.89 10.63 -6.81
CA ALA A 121 -29.89 11.36 -7.55
C ALA A 121 -29.46 12.59 -6.74
N TRP A 122 -28.17 12.84 -6.71
CA TRP A 122 -27.57 14.08 -6.25
C TRP A 122 -27.04 14.82 -7.47
N ASP A 123 -27.65 15.97 -7.77
CA ASP A 123 -27.27 16.84 -8.86
C ASP A 123 -26.49 18.02 -8.27
N ALA A 124 -25.32 18.31 -8.82
CA ALA A 124 -24.43 19.35 -8.34
C ALA A 124 -24.09 20.34 -9.44
N ASP A 125 -25.13 20.91 -10.05
CA ASP A 125 -25.07 22.00 -11.02
C ASP A 125 -23.94 21.83 -12.06
N LYS A 126 -23.84 20.61 -12.62
CA LYS A 126 -22.84 20.16 -13.63
C LYS A 126 -21.45 19.76 -13.11
N THR A 127 -21.31 19.39 -11.85
CA THR A 127 -20.06 18.77 -11.37
C THR A 127 -19.94 17.34 -11.91
N GLU A 128 -18.91 17.06 -12.70
CA GLU A 128 -18.60 15.71 -13.17
C GLU A 128 -17.91 14.91 -12.08
N ILE A 129 -18.42 13.70 -11.79
CA ILE A 129 -17.82 12.76 -10.84
C ILE A 129 -16.95 11.76 -11.59
N CYS A 130 -15.67 11.69 -11.22
CA CYS A 130 -14.64 10.88 -11.88
C CYS A 130 -14.39 9.55 -11.17
N ALA A 131 -14.45 9.51 -9.84
CA ALA A 131 -14.27 8.29 -9.05
C ALA A 131 -15.28 8.22 -7.89
N VAL A 132 -15.73 7.00 -7.56
CA VAL A 132 -16.63 6.76 -6.43
C VAL A 132 -16.14 5.51 -5.69
N HIS A 133 -16.05 5.61 -4.37
CA HIS A 133 -15.80 4.50 -3.46
C HIS A 133 -16.93 4.45 -2.45
N ALA A 134 -17.42 3.26 -2.15
CA ALA A 134 -18.52 3.07 -1.21
C ALA A 134 -18.22 1.92 -0.24
N SER A 135 -18.61 2.09 1.02
CA SER A 135 -18.56 1.02 2.03
C SER A 135 -19.90 0.92 2.76
N ASP A 136 -20.29 -0.30 3.09
CA ASP A 136 -21.49 -0.59 3.88
C ASP A 136 -21.17 -0.37 5.36
N LEU A 137 -21.96 0.45 6.04
CA LEU A 137 -21.83 0.70 7.48
C LEU A 137 -22.80 -0.16 8.30
N GLY A 138 -23.73 -0.86 7.65
CA GLY A 138 -24.87 -1.52 8.30
C GLY A 138 -26.09 -0.61 8.40
N ASN A 139 -27.24 -1.17 8.81
CA ASN A 139 -28.51 -0.45 9.01
C ASN A 139 -28.97 0.40 7.80
N GLU A 140 -28.76 -0.11 6.58
CA GLU A 140 -29.04 0.60 5.31
C GLU A 140 -28.30 1.94 5.15
N CYS A 141 -27.21 2.11 5.91
CA CYS A 141 -26.34 3.27 5.88
C CYS A 141 -25.06 2.91 5.13
N HIS A 142 -24.67 3.77 4.19
CA HIS A 142 -23.48 3.60 3.36
C HIS A 142 -22.67 4.89 3.39
N VAL A 143 -21.34 4.77 3.47
CA VAL A 143 -20.44 5.90 3.30
C VAL A 143 -19.88 5.91 1.89
N LEU A 144 -19.77 7.11 1.30
CA LEU A 144 -19.21 7.29 -0.03
C LEU A 144 -18.16 8.39 -0.06
N LEU A 145 -17.10 8.14 -0.81
CA LEU A 145 -16.18 9.16 -1.29
C LEU A 145 -16.40 9.32 -2.79
N ALA A 146 -16.71 10.53 -3.23
CA ALA A 146 -16.78 10.88 -4.65
C ALA A 146 -15.70 11.92 -4.96
N VAL A 147 -14.99 11.73 -6.06
CA VAL A 147 -13.97 12.68 -6.54
C VAL A 147 -14.51 13.38 -7.78
N ASP A 148 -14.49 14.71 -7.78
CA ASP A 148 -14.92 15.50 -8.93
C ASP A 148 -13.82 15.74 -9.97
N GLU A 149 -14.19 16.34 -11.11
CA GLU A 149 -13.30 16.73 -12.20
C GLU A 149 -12.16 17.69 -11.77
N MET A 150 -12.34 18.40 -10.66
CA MET A 150 -11.32 19.29 -10.12
C MET A 150 -10.45 18.61 -9.03
N GLY A 151 -10.67 17.32 -8.78
CA GLY A 151 -9.98 16.54 -7.76
C GLY A 151 -10.38 16.86 -6.32
N LEU A 152 -11.57 17.44 -6.08
CA LEU A 152 -12.10 17.57 -4.72
C LEU A 152 -12.77 16.27 -4.28
N VAL A 153 -12.54 15.92 -3.01
CA VAL A 153 -13.11 14.71 -2.40
C VAL A 153 -14.34 15.07 -1.57
N TRP A 154 -15.48 14.59 -2.01
CA TRP A 154 -16.79 14.77 -1.39
C TRP A 154 -17.13 13.53 -0.55
N LEU A 155 -17.31 13.72 0.75
CA LEU A 155 -17.71 12.68 1.69
C LEU A 155 -19.22 12.72 1.89
N PHE A 156 -19.89 11.66 1.48
CA PHE A 156 -21.34 11.48 1.64
C PHE A 156 -21.67 10.35 2.61
N CYS A 157 -22.79 10.51 3.30
CA CYS A 157 -23.54 9.43 3.90
C CYS A 157 -24.79 9.18 3.05
N PHE A 158 -25.07 7.93 2.70
CA PHE A 158 -26.29 7.53 2.03
C PHE A 158 -27.12 6.67 2.98
N HIS A 159 -28.31 7.15 3.31
CA HIS A 159 -29.23 6.46 4.22
C HIS A 159 -30.66 6.74 3.78
N LYS A 160 -31.53 5.72 3.85
CA LYS A 160 -32.94 5.81 3.41
C LYS A 160 -33.09 6.49 2.05
N GLU A 161 -32.32 6.02 1.07
CA GLU A 161 -32.48 6.47 -0.31
C GLU A 161 -32.21 7.98 -0.51
N SER A 162 -31.37 8.57 0.34
CA SER A 162 -31.01 9.99 0.28
C SER A 162 -29.52 10.18 0.49
N PHE A 163 -28.91 11.06 -0.31
CA PHE A 163 -27.53 11.51 -0.12
C PHE A 163 -27.46 12.67 0.87
N LEU A 164 -26.56 12.56 1.85
CA LEU A 164 -26.24 13.57 2.84
C LEU A 164 -24.76 13.93 2.71
N LEU A 165 -24.46 15.16 2.31
CA LEU A 165 -23.08 15.64 2.22
C LEU A 165 -22.58 15.98 3.63
N ILE A 166 -21.49 15.32 4.05
CA ILE A 166 -20.87 15.56 5.36
C ILE A 166 -19.83 16.67 5.25
N LYS A 167 -18.85 16.50 4.34
CA LYS A 167 -17.71 17.41 4.21
C LYS A 167 -17.05 17.25 2.85
N ILE A 168 -16.42 18.33 2.37
CA ILE A 168 -15.45 18.28 1.27
C ILE A 168 -14.06 18.29 1.93
N LEU A 169 -13.29 17.20 1.79
CA LEU A 169 -12.11 16.94 2.64
C LEU A 169 -10.95 17.89 2.33
N ASN A 170 -10.58 18.01 1.05
CA ASN A 170 -9.46 18.85 0.58
C ASN A 170 -9.89 20.26 0.15
N LYS A 171 -10.96 20.81 0.74
CA LYS A 171 -11.40 22.18 0.43
C LYS A 171 -10.51 23.20 1.12
N VAL A 172 -9.75 23.97 0.34
CA VAL A 172 -8.91 25.06 0.82
C VAL A 172 -9.52 26.41 0.45
N LYS A 173 -9.30 27.44 1.28
CA LYS A 173 -9.80 28.82 1.01
C LYS A 173 -9.00 29.54 -0.07
N ASP A 174 -7.71 29.21 -0.21
CA ASP A 174 -6.80 29.81 -1.17
C ASP A 174 -6.60 28.88 -2.37
N ILE A 175 -6.85 29.39 -3.57
CA ILE A 175 -6.74 28.65 -4.83
C ILE A 175 -5.28 28.26 -5.10
N SER A 176 -4.31 29.06 -4.63
CA SER A 176 -2.87 28.78 -4.82
C SER A 176 -2.37 27.55 -4.06
N GLN A 177 -3.10 27.13 -3.02
CA GLN A 177 -2.80 25.96 -2.18
C GLN A 177 -3.71 24.78 -2.48
N ARG A 178 -4.44 24.81 -3.60
CA ARG A 178 -5.34 23.73 -3.97
C ARG A 178 -4.53 22.46 -4.23
N SER A 179 -4.96 21.37 -3.62
CA SER A 179 -4.48 20.03 -3.92
C SER A 179 -5.50 19.27 -4.75
N THR A 180 -5.01 18.42 -5.63
CA THR A 180 -5.80 17.49 -6.43
C THR A 180 -5.71 16.12 -5.80
N CYS A 181 -6.86 15.45 -5.65
CA CYS A 181 -6.89 14.06 -5.22
C CYS A 181 -6.40 13.14 -6.34
N VAL A 182 -5.45 12.26 -6.02
CA VAL A 182 -4.89 11.27 -6.95
C VAL A 182 -5.50 9.89 -6.69
N GLU A 183 -5.62 9.50 -5.43
CA GLU A 183 -6.19 8.20 -5.03
C GLU A 183 -7.00 8.35 -3.75
N VAL A 184 -8.10 7.60 -3.67
CA VAL A 184 -8.97 7.52 -2.48
C VAL A 184 -9.23 6.06 -2.13
N VAL A 185 -9.14 5.74 -0.84
CA VAL A 185 -9.43 4.39 -0.34
C VAL A 185 -10.31 4.51 0.90
N LEU A 186 -11.37 3.70 0.95
CA LEU A 186 -12.19 3.50 2.14
C LEU A 186 -11.79 2.19 2.81
N SER A 187 -11.68 2.20 4.14
CA SER A 187 -11.48 0.97 4.87
C SER A 187 -12.71 0.07 4.78
N ARG A 188 -12.47 -1.24 4.89
CA ARG A 188 -13.55 -2.20 5.11
C ARG A 188 -14.30 -1.82 6.38
N GLY A 189 -15.63 -1.77 6.30
CA GLY A 189 -16.46 -1.35 7.43
C GLY A 189 -16.62 0.17 7.58
N GLY A 190 -15.87 0.99 6.83
CA GLY A 190 -16.01 2.44 6.78
C GLY A 190 -15.56 3.20 8.01
N ASP A 191 -14.62 2.65 8.79
CA ASP A 191 -14.04 3.30 9.97
C ASP A 191 -12.98 4.35 9.61
N TYR A 192 -12.29 4.19 8.48
CA TYR A 192 -11.26 5.10 8.01
C TYR A 192 -11.39 5.43 6.51
N ALA A 193 -10.93 6.62 6.15
CA ALA A 193 -10.76 7.07 4.77
C ALA A 193 -9.32 7.55 4.56
N GLY A 194 -8.68 7.13 3.48
CA GLY A 194 -7.37 7.64 3.09
C GLY A 194 -7.47 8.37 1.76
N ILE A 195 -6.84 9.55 1.66
CA ILE A 195 -6.80 10.36 0.45
C ILE A 195 -5.36 10.74 0.13
N LEU A 196 -4.90 10.37 -1.06
CA LEU A 196 -3.61 10.81 -1.60
C LEU A 196 -3.82 12.13 -2.33
N LEU A 197 -3.18 13.18 -1.83
CA LEU A 197 -3.26 14.53 -2.35
C LEU A 197 -1.97 14.92 -3.04
N GLN A 198 -2.10 15.64 -4.14
CA GLN A 198 -0.99 16.21 -4.89
C GLN A 198 -1.17 17.72 -4.98
N GLY A 199 -0.21 18.46 -4.41
CA GLY A 199 -0.05 19.89 -4.66
C GLY A 199 0.93 20.16 -5.80
N ASN A 200 1.35 21.42 -5.95
CA ASN A 200 2.20 21.85 -7.07
C ASN A 200 3.53 21.08 -7.17
N THR A 201 4.15 20.75 -6.04
CA THR A 201 5.49 20.12 -6.00
C THR A 201 5.59 18.97 -4.99
N LYS A 202 4.51 18.66 -4.26
CA LYS A 202 4.54 17.69 -3.16
C LYS A 202 3.29 16.84 -3.18
N ALA A 203 3.47 15.53 -3.00
CA ALA A 203 2.41 14.60 -2.70
C ALA A 203 2.40 14.26 -1.20
N TRP A 204 1.24 13.99 -0.63
CA TRP A 204 1.09 13.50 0.74
C TRP A 204 -0.23 12.72 0.88
N LEU A 205 -0.24 11.78 1.82
CA LEU A 205 -1.38 10.94 2.15
C LEU A 205 -2.00 11.41 3.46
N GLU A 206 -3.30 11.67 3.46
CA GLU A 206 -4.08 12.00 4.67
C GLU A 206 -4.99 10.84 5.04
N ILE A 207 -4.96 10.43 6.31
CA ILE A 207 -5.83 9.38 6.85
C ILE A 207 -6.82 10.01 7.83
N TYR A 208 -8.10 9.81 7.58
CA TYR A 208 -9.21 10.29 8.38
C TYR A 208 -9.88 9.15 9.13
N GLN A 209 -10.20 9.38 10.40
CA GLN A 209 -11.15 8.56 11.16
C GLN A 209 -12.57 9.04 10.90
N LEU A 210 -13.43 8.11 10.53
CA LEU A 210 -14.83 8.38 10.28
C LEU A 210 -15.64 8.05 11.54
N PRO A 211 -16.43 8.99 12.09
CA PRO A 211 -17.24 8.77 13.29
C PRO A 211 -18.49 7.94 12.98
N LYS A 212 -18.29 6.74 12.44
CA LYS A 212 -19.30 5.79 12.00
C LYS A 212 -20.36 5.51 13.06
N ASP A 213 -19.94 5.22 14.29
CA ASP A 213 -20.86 4.88 15.38
C ASP A 213 -21.78 6.07 15.71
N SER A 214 -21.24 7.29 15.65
CA SER A 214 -22.03 8.51 15.85
C SER A 214 -23.05 8.68 14.73
N TRP A 215 -22.61 8.55 13.48
CA TRP A 215 -23.51 8.63 12.31
C TRP A 215 -24.64 7.60 12.38
N LEU A 216 -24.33 6.34 12.69
CA LEU A 216 -25.35 5.29 12.84
C LEU A 216 -26.35 5.64 13.94
N THR A 217 -25.86 6.09 15.10
CA THR A 217 -26.71 6.48 16.24
C THR A 217 -27.62 7.66 15.90
N GLU A 218 -27.13 8.67 15.16
CA GLU A 218 -27.94 9.80 14.73
C GLU A 218 -29.00 9.40 13.70
N MET A 219 -28.65 8.52 12.76
CA MET A 219 -29.60 7.98 11.79
C MET A 219 -30.73 7.23 12.47
N GLU A 220 -30.43 6.39 13.47
CA GLU A 220 -31.42 5.67 14.27
C GLU A 220 -32.34 6.58 15.09
N LYS A 221 -31.82 7.70 15.62
CA LYS A 221 -32.66 8.68 16.34
C LYS A 221 -33.65 9.37 15.39
N ASN A 222 -33.20 9.68 14.18
CA ASN A 222 -34.00 10.39 13.19
C ASN A 222 -35.00 9.47 12.47
N THR A 223 -34.77 8.15 12.44
CA THR A 223 -35.75 7.20 11.92
C THR A 223 -36.98 7.11 12.82
N GLY A 224 -36.84 7.17 14.14
CA GLY A 224 -37.97 7.12 15.09
C GLY A 224 -38.87 8.36 15.08
N ALA A 225 -38.36 9.52 14.65
CA ALA A 225 -39.15 10.76 14.55
C ALA A 225 -39.89 10.92 13.20
N ALA A 226 -39.44 10.22 12.15
CA ALA A 226 -39.94 10.40 10.78
C ALA A 226 -41.11 9.47 10.39
N GLU A 227 -41.50 8.51 11.25
CA GLU A 227 -42.64 7.61 10.99
C GLU A 227 -44.02 8.33 10.96
N GLY A 228 -44.07 9.64 11.27
CA GLY A 228 -45.29 10.46 11.22
C GLY A 228 -45.53 11.26 9.92
N LEU A 229 -44.58 11.33 8.98
CA LEU A 229 -44.66 12.23 7.81
C LEU A 229 -44.18 11.54 6.52
N ALA A 230 -44.87 10.49 6.11
CA ALA A 230 -44.65 9.86 4.82
C ALA A 230 -45.19 10.72 3.66
N CYS A 231 -44.27 11.07 2.75
CA CYS A 231 -44.45 11.35 1.32
C CYS A 231 -45.33 12.54 0.90
N SER A 232 -44.71 13.64 0.45
CA SER A 232 -45.33 14.52 -0.55
C SER A 232 -44.52 14.52 -1.86
N SER A 233 -45.12 13.91 -2.87
CA SER A 233 -44.68 13.94 -4.26
C SER A 233 -44.71 15.38 -4.80
N LYS A 234 -43.56 15.94 -5.21
CA LYS A 234 -43.53 17.26 -5.87
C LYS A 234 -43.92 17.13 -7.35
N LYS A 235 -45.13 17.62 -7.67
CA LYS A 235 -45.50 18.04 -9.03
C LYS A 235 -44.70 19.30 -9.39
N ARG A 236 -44.16 19.31 -10.61
CA ARG A 236 -43.55 20.49 -11.26
C ARG A 236 -44.63 21.55 -11.52
N SER A 237 -44.37 22.80 -11.16
CA SER A 237 -45.04 23.96 -11.75
C SER A 237 -44.04 25.07 -12.04
N THR A 238 -43.90 25.36 -13.31
CA THR A 238 -43.14 26.45 -13.93
C THR A 238 -43.83 27.79 -13.66
N GLN A 239 -43.11 28.80 -13.18
CA GLN A 239 -43.47 30.21 -13.42
C GLN A 239 -42.21 31.05 -13.64
N HIS A 240 -42.20 31.75 -14.77
CA HIS A 240 -41.25 32.79 -15.13
C HIS A 240 -41.53 34.07 -14.35
N SER A 241 -40.49 34.77 -13.90
CA SER A 241 -40.45 36.23 -14.02
C SER A 241 -39.00 36.72 -14.04
N SER A 242 -38.76 37.70 -14.91
CA SER A 242 -37.49 38.33 -15.24
C SER A 242 -37.17 39.48 -14.28
N GLN A 243 -35.92 39.58 -13.80
CA GLN A 243 -35.19 40.86 -13.76
C GLN A 243 -33.70 40.66 -13.44
N VAL A 244 -32.91 41.52 -14.06
CA VAL A 244 -31.45 41.61 -14.07
C VAL A 244 -30.98 42.34 -12.81
N ASP A 245 -29.97 41.83 -12.10
CA ASP A 245 -28.80 42.63 -11.68
C ASP A 245 -27.74 41.85 -10.88
N THR A 246 -26.49 42.16 -11.24
CA THR A 246 -25.26 42.21 -10.44
C THR A 246 -24.66 40.91 -9.86
N PHE A 247 -23.54 40.51 -10.47
CA PHE A 247 -22.58 39.50 -10.02
C PHE A 247 -22.00 39.82 -8.65
N LEU A 248 -22.37 39.02 -7.63
CA LEU A 248 -21.52 38.71 -6.48
C LEU A 248 -21.63 37.22 -6.19
N LEU A 249 -20.46 36.59 -6.02
CA LEU A 249 -20.28 35.19 -5.62
C LEU A 249 -20.94 34.96 -4.26
N GLN A 250 -22.17 34.42 -4.26
CA GLN A 250 -22.79 33.88 -3.06
C GLN A 250 -23.69 32.69 -3.42
N GLU A 251 -23.43 31.60 -2.69
CA GLU A 251 -24.26 30.41 -2.49
C GLU A 251 -24.47 29.48 -3.70
N LEU A 252 -23.78 28.33 -3.65
CA LEU A 252 -24.12 27.13 -4.41
C LEU A 252 -25.60 26.78 -4.17
N PRO A 253 -26.45 26.67 -5.20
CA PRO A 253 -27.81 26.21 -5.02
C PRO A 253 -27.93 24.68 -5.13
N VAL A 254 -29.10 24.18 -4.72
CA VAL A 254 -29.75 22.93 -5.15
C VAL A 254 -29.55 21.65 -4.28
N SER A 255 -30.57 21.46 -3.43
CA SER A 255 -31.21 20.21 -2.99
C SER A 255 -30.35 18.99 -2.59
N ALA A 256 -29.51 19.13 -1.59
CA ALA A 256 -29.50 18.10 -0.55
C ALA A 256 -30.75 18.30 0.31
N ILE A 257 -31.45 17.23 0.71
CA ILE A 257 -32.43 17.34 1.79
C ILE A 257 -31.60 17.64 3.05
N GLN A 258 -31.34 18.91 3.29
CA GLN A 258 -30.85 19.43 4.56
C GLN A 258 -32.04 19.44 5.53
N ALA A 259 -32.59 18.26 5.81
CA ALA A 259 -33.28 18.07 7.07
C ALA A 259 -32.16 18.04 8.12
N ASP A 260 -32.25 18.91 9.13
CA ASP A 260 -31.44 19.18 10.34
C ASP A 260 -30.58 18.05 10.97
N VAL A 261 -29.97 17.15 10.21
CA VAL A 261 -29.11 16.07 10.69
C VAL A 261 -27.68 16.56 10.66
N LYS A 262 -27.20 17.03 11.81
CA LYS A 262 -25.83 17.51 11.99
C LYS A 262 -24.91 16.34 12.33
N LEU A 263 -24.43 15.65 11.31
CA LEU A 263 -23.46 14.57 11.47
C LEU A 263 -22.10 15.09 11.98
N ASP A 264 -21.47 14.31 12.84
CA ASP A 264 -20.10 14.57 13.29
C ASP A 264 -19.12 14.57 12.11
N LEU A 265 -18.13 15.47 12.16
CA LEU A 265 -17.14 15.60 11.09
C LEU A 265 -16.02 14.57 11.24
N PRO A 266 -15.42 14.10 10.12
CA PRO A 266 -14.27 13.21 10.17
C PRO A 266 -13.05 13.91 10.79
N GLU A 267 -12.29 13.17 11.59
CA GLU A 267 -11.07 13.61 12.25
C GLU A 267 -9.85 13.21 11.41
N LEU A 268 -8.93 14.14 11.14
CA LEU A 268 -7.66 13.82 10.49
C LEU A 268 -6.74 13.17 11.53
N LEU A 269 -6.29 11.94 11.28
CA LEU A 269 -5.41 11.18 12.17
C LEU A 269 -3.94 11.27 11.81
N LEU A 270 -3.61 11.09 10.54
CA LEU A 270 -2.22 10.97 10.09
C LEU A 270 -2.04 11.71 8.78
N THR A 271 -0.86 12.34 8.64
CA THR A 271 -0.37 12.86 7.37
C THR A 271 0.97 12.21 7.08
N VAL A 272 1.04 11.44 6.00
CA VAL A 272 2.23 10.70 5.57
C VAL A 272 2.80 11.35 4.31
N ARG A 273 4.10 11.63 4.31
CA ARG A 273 4.81 12.22 3.17
C ARG A 273 5.79 11.21 2.55
N PRO A 274 6.21 11.43 1.29
CA PRO A 274 7.25 10.63 0.67
C PRO A 274 8.51 10.57 1.55
N PRO A 275 9.21 9.43 1.60
CA PRO A 275 10.51 9.31 2.24
C PRO A 275 11.45 10.37 1.66
N LYS A 276 12.24 10.99 2.54
CA LYS A 276 13.31 11.90 2.10
C LYS A 276 14.30 11.11 1.25
N PRO A 277 14.86 11.72 0.19
CA PRO A 277 15.97 11.10 -0.50
C PRO A 277 17.11 10.82 0.49
N ILE A 278 17.83 9.73 0.25
CA ILE A 278 19.02 9.41 1.04
C ILE A 278 20.09 10.44 0.67
N THR A 279 20.47 11.26 1.64
CA THR A 279 21.52 12.29 1.52
C THR A 279 22.71 11.94 2.41
N GLY A 280 23.86 12.54 2.18
CA GLY A 280 25.02 12.28 3.03
C GLY A 280 24.75 12.62 4.49
N THR A 281 25.42 11.90 5.39
CA THR A 281 25.24 12.09 6.83
C THR A 281 26.34 12.95 7.44
N SER A 282 25.94 13.67 8.50
CA SER A 282 26.85 14.43 9.35
C SER A 282 27.37 13.63 10.54
N PHE A 283 27.07 12.32 10.61
CA PHE A 283 27.46 11.48 11.75
C PHE A 283 28.97 11.36 11.85
N LYS A 284 29.50 11.49 13.07
CA LYS A 284 30.94 11.41 13.31
C LYS A 284 31.48 9.99 13.37
N GLY A 285 30.61 9.00 13.56
CA GLY A 285 30.97 7.59 13.58
C GLY A 285 29.78 6.66 13.86
N PRO A 286 30.01 5.33 13.87
CA PRO A 286 28.93 4.34 13.99
C PRO A 286 28.07 4.49 15.24
N VAL A 287 28.68 4.83 16.38
CA VAL A 287 27.97 5.04 17.66
C VAL A 287 27.02 6.25 17.58
N ASP A 288 27.39 7.27 16.82
CA ASP A 288 26.58 8.48 16.62
C ASP A 288 25.37 8.16 15.72
N ALA A 289 25.59 7.37 14.66
CA ALA A 289 24.52 6.86 13.80
C ALA A 289 23.56 5.92 14.56
N LEU A 290 24.09 5.06 15.44
CA LEU A 290 23.29 4.16 16.28
C LEU A 290 22.47 4.91 17.33
N LYS A 291 22.98 6.00 17.90
CA LYS A 291 22.21 6.87 18.80
C LYS A 291 21.04 7.57 18.11
N GLY A 292 21.09 7.70 16.78
CA GLY A 292 19.98 8.21 15.97
C GLY A 292 18.88 7.17 15.70
N VAL A 293 19.06 5.90 16.10
CA VAL A 293 18.05 4.83 16.01
C VAL A 293 17.24 4.83 17.30
N ASP A 294 15.92 4.92 17.19
CA ASP A 294 15.01 4.77 18.33
C ASP A 294 14.89 3.29 18.71
N ASP A 295 15.11 2.98 19.98
CA ASP A 295 14.93 1.69 20.68
C ASP A 295 15.45 0.38 20.05
N GLY A 296 16.17 0.42 18.93
CA GLY A 296 16.78 -0.75 18.29
C GLY A 296 15.79 -1.81 17.79
N SER A 297 14.49 -1.49 17.79
CA SER A 297 13.39 -2.40 17.45
C SER A 297 13.06 -2.45 15.96
N MET A 298 13.65 -1.57 15.13
CA MET A 298 13.33 -1.45 13.71
C MET A 298 14.57 -1.38 12.82
N LEU A 299 14.53 -2.15 11.72
CA LEU A 299 15.36 -1.89 10.54
C LEU A 299 14.81 -0.61 9.89
N GLY A 300 15.47 0.53 10.11
CA GLY A 300 14.96 1.84 9.68
C GLY A 300 15.00 2.09 8.17
N LEU A 301 14.53 3.27 7.75
CA LEU A 301 14.47 3.75 6.35
C LEU A 301 15.84 3.92 5.64
N GLY A 302 16.93 3.46 6.25
CA GLY A 302 18.28 3.60 5.70
C GLY A 302 18.96 4.94 5.98
N TYR A 303 18.28 5.93 6.56
CA TYR A 303 18.85 7.27 6.86
C TYR A 303 20.03 7.28 7.83
N ASN A 304 20.17 6.21 8.63
CA ASN A 304 21.28 6.09 9.58
C ASN A 304 22.47 5.38 8.91
N HIS A 305 23.09 6.02 7.93
CA HIS A 305 24.30 5.54 7.25
C HIS A 305 25.53 6.43 7.55
N LEU A 306 26.73 5.95 7.19
CA LEU A 306 28.00 6.68 7.40
C LEU A 306 28.56 7.32 6.13
N ILE A 307 27.86 7.18 5.01
CA ILE A 307 28.23 7.83 3.74
C ILE A 307 28.04 9.34 3.89
N LYS A 308 29.12 10.10 3.71
CA LYS A 308 29.14 11.57 3.82
C LYS A 308 28.71 12.25 2.52
N ASP A 309 28.29 13.50 2.59
CA ASP A 309 27.92 14.30 1.40
C ASP A 309 29.05 14.34 0.37
N SER A 310 30.27 14.63 0.82
CA SER A 310 31.47 14.61 -0.05
C SER A 310 31.71 13.27 -0.77
N GLN A 311 31.30 12.14 -0.18
CA GLN A 311 31.40 10.83 -0.84
C GLN A 311 30.31 10.66 -1.89
N TRP A 312 29.10 11.16 -1.61
CA TRP A 312 28.00 11.17 -2.57
C TRP A 312 28.33 12.03 -3.78
N GLU A 313 28.80 13.26 -3.55
CA GLU A 313 29.26 14.18 -4.59
C GLU A 313 30.38 13.58 -5.44
N LEU A 314 31.34 12.89 -4.81
CA LEU A 314 32.42 12.21 -5.53
C LEU A 314 31.88 11.08 -6.41
N HIS A 315 30.99 10.24 -5.87
CA HIS A 315 30.38 9.15 -6.62
C HIS A 315 29.52 9.66 -7.78
N GLU A 316 28.75 10.72 -7.57
CA GLU A 316 27.95 11.37 -8.60
C GLU A 316 28.84 11.99 -9.69
N ALA A 317 29.95 12.65 -9.33
CA ALA A 317 30.91 13.18 -10.30
C ALA A 317 31.58 12.07 -11.12
N ILE A 318 31.97 10.96 -10.48
CA ILE A 318 32.49 9.77 -11.17
C ILE A 318 31.43 9.20 -12.11
N PHE A 319 30.19 9.05 -11.67
CA PHE A 319 29.10 8.56 -12.51
C PHE A 319 28.85 9.46 -13.72
N ARG A 320 28.65 10.77 -13.49
CA ARG A 320 28.40 11.74 -14.56
C ARG A 320 29.55 11.78 -15.57
N SER A 321 30.80 11.76 -15.12
CA SER A 321 31.96 11.71 -16.03
C SER A 321 32.07 10.40 -16.79
N THR A 322 31.71 9.27 -16.18
CA THR A 322 31.81 7.94 -16.81
C THR A 322 30.72 7.72 -17.86
N TYR A 323 29.52 8.25 -17.61
CA TYR A 323 28.32 8.03 -18.44
C TYR A 323 27.84 9.30 -19.17
N GLN A 324 28.70 10.31 -19.31
CA GLN A 324 28.36 11.62 -19.88
C GLN A 324 27.66 11.52 -21.25
N GLU A 325 28.20 10.68 -22.14
CA GLU A 325 27.66 10.49 -23.50
C GLU A 325 26.23 9.93 -23.52
N TYR A 326 25.84 9.15 -22.50
CA TYR A 326 24.49 8.59 -22.38
C TYR A 326 23.51 9.62 -21.82
N LEU A 327 23.93 10.40 -20.83
CA LEU A 327 23.10 11.42 -20.19
C LEU A 327 22.75 12.57 -21.16
N GLU A 328 23.69 12.94 -22.03
CA GLU A 328 23.48 13.96 -23.06
C GLU A 328 22.52 13.49 -24.17
N ALA A 329 22.45 12.18 -24.44
CA ALA A 329 21.53 11.60 -25.42
C ALA A 329 20.09 11.48 -24.91
N GLU A 330 19.92 11.31 -23.60
CA GLU A 330 18.62 11.04 -22.96
C GLU A 330 17.86 12.32 -22.59
N GLY A 331 18.49 13.49 -22.71
CA GLY A 331 17.83 14.79 -22.49
C GLY A 331 17.21 14.88 -21.10
N VAL A 332 17.95 14.43 -20.07
CA VAL A 332 17.47 14.33 -18.68
C VAL A 332 17.09 15.70 -18.15
N ILE A 333 15.82 16.05 -18.29
CA ILE A 333 15.21 17.10 -17.48
C ILE A 333 15.01 16.44 -16.11
N GLU A 334 15.70 16.93 -15.08
CA GLU A 334 15.41 16.62 -13.67
C GLU A 334 14.04 17.21 -13.28
N GLU A 335 12.98 16.82 -13.97
CA GLU A 335 11.64 17.00 -13.46
C GLU A 335 11.47 15.97 -12.34
N GLU A 336 11.48 16.46 -11.10
CA GLU A 336 11.19 15.66 -9.92
C GLU A 336 9.73 15.17 -10.04
N ILE A 337 9.56 14.01 -10.68
CA ILE A 337 8.23 13.41 -10.88
C ILE A 337 7.61 13.25 -9.49
N PRO A 338 6.41 13.82 -9.26
CA PRO A 338 5.71 13.66 -7.99
C PRO A 338 5.55 12.16 -7.71
N ARG A 339 6.16 11.68 -6.63
CA ARG A 339 6.08 10.27 -6.25
C ARG A 339 4.63 9.94 -5.94
N HIS A 340 4.01 9.12 -6.77
CA HIS A 340 2.73 8.51 -6.47
C HIS A 340 2.90 7.51 -5.31
N ALA A 341 1.83 7.25 -4.58
CA ALA A 341 1.85 6.29 -3.48
C ALA A 341 0.68 5.34 -3.65
N THR A 342 0.90 4.07 -3.35
CA THR A 342 -0.19 3.10 -3.18
C THR A 342 -0.27 2.72 -1.71
N PHE A 343 -1.48 2.67 -1.18
CA PHE A 343 -1.70 2.42 0.24
C PHE A 343 -2.89 1.51 0.51
N HIS A 344 -2.81 0.77 1.62
CA HIS A 344 -3.79 -0.25 2.00
C HIS A 344 -4.10 -0.19 3.49
N PHE A 345 -5.38 -0.23 3.85
CA PHE A 345 -5.80 -0.46 5.24
C PHE A 345 -5.59 -1.93 5.64
N LEU A 346 -4.96 -2.15 6.79
CA LEU A 346 -4.53 -3.46 7.25
C LEU A 346 -5.25 -3.84 8.56
N LEU A 347 -5.89 -5.01 8.54
CA LEU A 347 -6.47 -5.63 9.73
C LEU A 347 -5.37 -6.12 10.70
N PRO A 348 -5.72 -6.36 11.99
CA PRO A 348 -4.80 -6.86 13.00
C PRO A 348 -4.01 -8.08 12.52
N SER A 349 -2.70 -8.03 12.72
CA SER A 349 -1.77 -9.10 12.36
C SER A 349 -0.54 -9.04 13.24
N ARG A 350 0.21 -10.16 13.37
CA ARG A 350 1.43 -10.19 14.19
C ARG A 350 2.50 -9.19 13.73
N ILE A 351 2.47 -8.77 12.47
CA ILE A 351 3.39 -7.75 11.93
C ILE A 351 3.09 -6.38 12.54
N LEU A 352 1.82 -6.04 12.74
CA LEU A 352 1.39 -4.73 13.23
C LEU A 352 1.14 -4.70 14.74
N MET A 353 0.82 -5.85 15.33
CA MET A 353 0.35 -5.97 16.70
C MET A 353 1.28 -6.89 17.48
N GLY A 354 1.83 -6.36 18.59
CA GLY A 354 2.54 -7.19 19.56
C GLY A 354 1.61 -8.21 20.23
N PRO A 355 2.15 -9.28 20.84
CA PRO A 355 1.36 -10.37 21.45
C PRO A 355 0.35 -9.92 22.51
N GLU A 356 0.59 -8.76 23.14
CA GLU A 356 -0.20 -8.25 24.27
C GLU A 356 -1.32 -7.28 23.86
N MET A 357 -1.36 -6.87 22.59
CA MET A 357 -2.18 -5.76 22.13
C MET A 357 -3.54 -6.25 21.62
N LYS A 358 -4.62 -5.84 22.29
CA LYS A 358 -5.99 -6.23 21.93
C LYS A 358 -6.53 -5.30 20.84
N ALA A 359 -6.94 -5.87 19.71
CA ALA A 359 -7.67 -5.14 18.67
C ALA A 359 -8.93 -5.91 18.25
N GLN A 360 -9.92 -5.18 17.75
CA GLN A 360 -11.08 -5.80 17.11
C GLN A 360 -10.68 -6.36 15.74
N PRO A 361 -11.08 -7.59 15.39
CA PRO A 361 -10.58 -8.28 14.20
C PRO A 361 -10.97 -7.61 12.88
N ASP A 362 -12.11 -6.91 12.86
CA ASP A 362 -12.68 -6.32 11.64
C ASP A 362 -12.35 -4.83 11.46
N ILE A 363 -11.67 -4.22 12.43
CA ILE A 363 -11.28 -2.81 12.38
C ILE A 363 -9.80 -2.73 11.96
N PRO A 364 -9.45 -1.95 10.93
CA PRO A 364 -8.05 -1.72 10.58
C PRO A 364 -7.24 -1.14 11.75
N VAL A 365 -6.02 -1.63 11.93
CA VAL A 365 -5.09 -1.14 12.98
C VAL A 365 -3.90 -0.39 12.41
N GLY A 366 -3.69 -0.49 11.09
CA GLY A 366 -2.58 0.16 10.41
C GLY A 366 -2.87 0.44 8.95
N VAL A 367 -2.05 1.29 8.36
CA VAL A 367 -1.98 1.54 6.92
C VAL A 367 -0.59 1.16 6.42
N GLY A 368 -0.54 0.40 5.33
CA GLY A 368 0.69 0.10 4.61
C GLY A 368 0.80 0.98 3.37
N VAL A 369 1.95 1.57 3.13
CA VAL A 369 2.20 2.56 2.07
C VAL A 369 3.52 2.24 1.38
N HIS A 370 3.53 2.24 0.06
CA HIS A 370 4.78 2.41 -0.69
C HIS A 370 4.66 3.57 -1.65
N TRP A 371 5.80 4.18 -1.94
CA TRP A 371 5.93 5.31 -2.86
C TRP A 371 6.70 4.84 -4.09
N ASP A 372 6.33 5.34 -5.26
CA ASP A 372 6.97 4.98 -6.51
C ASP A 372 8.50 5.22 -6.44
N GLY A 373 9.25 4.28 -7.00
CA GLY A 373 10.72 4.27 -6.97
C GLY A 373 11.33 3.95 -5.60
N ASN A 374 10.55 3.66 -4.56
CA ASN A 374 11.08 3.24 -3.26
C ASN A 374 11.06 1.72 -3.09
N HIS A 375 12.09 1.23 -2.41
CA HIS A 375 12.26 -0.17 -2.04
C HIS A 375 11.46 -0.57 -0.79
N ASN A 376 10.96 0.41 -0.04
CA ASN A 376 10.39 0.18 1.27
C ASN A 376 8.87 0.23 1.24
N PHE A 377 8.24 -0.80 1.80
CA PHE A 377 6.83 -0.77 2.18
C PHE A 377 6.74 -0.35 3.66
N CYS A 378 6.21 0.84 3.90
CA CYS A 378 6.13 1.48 5.20
C CYS A 378 4.78 1.20 5.85
N LEU A 379 4.79 0.78 7.11
CA LEU A 379 3.61 0.50 7.91
C LEU A 379 3.45 1.57 9.00
N TYR A 380 2.25 2.10 9.13
CA TYR A 380 1.88 3.10 10.14
C TYR A 380 0.68 2.59 10.93
N LEU A 381 0.71 2.68 12.26
CA LEU A 381 -0.37 2.31 13.15
C LEU A 381 -1.40 3.43 13.23
N LEU A 382 -2.69 3.07 13.23
CA LEU A 382 -3.78 4.04 13.31
C LEU A 382 -4.10 4.47 14.75
N ASN A 383 -3.48 3.83 15.75
CA ASN A 383 -3.69 4.14 17.17
C ASN A 383 -2.89 5.34 17.67
N HIS A 384 -2.14 6.01 16.79
CA HIS A 384 -1.41 7.24 17.15
C HIS A 384 -2.39 8.38 17.39
N SER A 385 -2.50 8.85 18.63
CA SER A 385 -3.14 10.14 18.89
C SER A 385 -2.24 11.26 18.36
N LEU A 386 -2.79 12.23 17.63
CA LEU A 386 -2.10 13.37 16.97
C LEU A 386 -1.49 14.39 17.97
N LYS A 387 -0.86 13.90 19.04
CA LYS A 387 -0.21 14.68 20.10
C LYS A 387 1.30 14.82 19.91
N GLU A 388 1.87 14.18 18.88
CA GLU A 388 3.28 14.34 18.54
C GLU A 388 3.45 15.39 17.44
N LYS A 389 3.85 16.59 17.88
CA LYS A 389 4.46 17.72 17.14
C LYS A 389 4.11 17.80 15.64
N GLU A 390 3.25 18.78 15.32
CA GLU A 390 2.77 19.20 13.98
C GLU A 390 3.83 19.41 12.86
N ASP A 391 5.13 19.29 13.13
CA ASP A 391 6.21 19.63 12.19
C ASP A 391 7.25 18.53 11.94
N SER A 392 7.16 17.37 12.59
CA SER A 392 8.04 16.24 12.29
C SER A 392 7.36 15.26 11.33
N ASP A 393 7.97 14.99 10.18
CA ASP A 393 7.51 13.96 9.25
C ASP A 393 7.34 12.64 10.01
N LEU A 394 6.12 12.08 9.97
CA LEU A 394 5.76 10.87 10.71
C LEU A 394 6.65 9.70 10.27
N LYS A 395 7.35 9.10 11.23
CA LYS A 395 8.16 7.90 10.98
C LYS A 395 7.24 6.67 10.94
N PRO A 396 7.51 5.72 10.04
CA PRO A 396 6.79 4.45 10.03
C PRO A 396 7.09 3.62 11.28
N ASP A 397 6.08 2.91 11.76
CA ASP A 397 6.16 1.96 12.88
C ASP A 397 6.79 0.63 12.48
N VAL A 398 6.77 0.27 11.20
CA VAL A 398 7.51 -0.89 10.69
C VAL A 398 7.91 -0.57 9.25
N VAL A 399 9.14 -0.90 8.87
CA VAL A 399 9.63 -0.75 7.50
C VAL A 399 9.92 -2.14 6.94
N TRP A 400 9.32 -2.44 5.79
CA TRP A 400 9.56 -3.68 5.06
C TRP A 400 10.43 -3.41 3.83
N PRO A 401 11.73 -3.74 3.86
CA PRO A 401 12.61 -3.53 2.71
C PRO A 401 12.39 -4.61 1.64
N CYS A 402 12.41 -4.19 0.38
CA CYS A 402 12.38 -5.05 -0.80
C CYS A 402 13.69 -4.92 -1.59
N ALA A 403 14.09 -5.98 -2.29
CA ALA A 403 15.33 -5.99 -3.07
C ALA A 403 15.30 -5.01 -4.26
N ALA A 404 14.14 -4.86 -4.89
CA ALA A 404 13.88 -3.91 -5.96
C ALA A 404 12.82 -2.86 -5.54
N PRO A 405 12.73 -1.71 -6.23
CA PRO A 405 11.65 -0.76 -6.02
C PRO A 405 10.30 -1.44 -6.22
N ILE A 406 9.32 -1.07 -5.39
CA ILE A 406 8.00 -1.71 -5.41
C ILE A 406 7.20 -1.10 -6.56
N ALA A 407 6.90 -1.93 -7.57
CA ALA A 407 6.11 -1.55 -8.73
C ALA A 407 4.60 -1.56 -8.44
N CYS A 408 4.12 -2.56 -7.68
CA CYS A 408 2.73 -2.59 -7.24
C CYS A 408 2.54 -3.46 -6.00
N SER A 409 1.45 -3.21 -5.26
CA SER A 409 1.07 -3.98 -4.08
C SER A 409 -0.42 -4.33 -4.07
N ALA A 410 -0.77 -5.43 -3.42
CA ALA A 410 -2.15 -5.83 -3.23
C ALA A 410 -2.36 -6.52 -1.88
N VAL A 411 -3.56 -6.37 -1.32
CA VAL A 411 -3.97 -7.03 -0.08
C VAL A 411 -5.16 -7.94 -0.37
N SER A 412 -5.15 -9.15 0.18
CA SER A 412 -6.22 -10.11 -0.03
C SER A 412 -7.54 -9.66 0.58
N SER A 413 -8.64 -10.24 0.11
CA SER A 413 -9.97 -9.89 0.60
C SER A 413 -10.21 -10.27 2.07
N CYS A 414 -9.45 -11.19 2.64
CA CYS A 414 -9.48 -11.49 4.06
C CYS A 414 -8.44 -10.68 4.85
N SER A 415 -7.73 -9.76 4.18
CA SER A 415 -6.61 -8.98 4.70
C SER A 415 -5.49 -9.83 5.32
N ARG A 416 -5.43 -11.14 5.03
CA ARG A 416 -4.42 -12.06 5.55
C ARG A 416 -3.13 -12.02 4.73
N TYR A 417 -3.27 -11.87 3.41
CA TYR A 417 -2.14 -11.91 2.50
C TYR A 417 -1.81 -10.53 1.96
N LEU A 418 -0.51 -10.25 1.83
CA LEU A 418 0.03 -9.06 1.18
C LEU A 418 0.93 -9.54 0.04
N ALA A 419 0.70 -9.03 -1.16
CA ALA A 419 1.58 -9.27 -2.29
C ALA A 419 2.31 -7.97 -2.63
N LEU A 420 3.63 -8.07 -2.82
CA LEU A 420 4.51 -6.99 -3.28
C LEU A 420 5.20 -7.47 -4.55
N ALA A 421 5.10 -6.70 -5.64
CA ALA A 421 5.88 -6.91 -6.84
C ALA A 421 6.96 -5.85 -6.95
N GLY A 422 8.19 -6.28 -7.19
CA GLY A 422 9.30 -5.42 -7.56
C GLY A 422 9.32 -5.10 -9.05
N GLU A 423 10.01 -4.03 -9.42
CA GLU A 423 10.33 -3.68 -10.81
C GLU A 423 11.18 -4.75 -11.51
N ASP A 424 11.90 -5.58 -10.74
CA ASP A 424 12.65 -6.74 -11.19
C ASP A 424 11.78 -7.97 -11.54
N ALA A 425 10.46 -7.79 -11.58
CA ALA A 425 9.46 -8.84 -11.81
C ALA A 425 9.44 -9.95 -10.74
N THR A 426 10.02 -9.68 -9.55
CA THR A 426 9.90 -10.56 -8.39
C THR A 426 8.60 -10.27 -7.64
N VAL A 427 7.77 -11.30 -7.45
CA VAL A 427 6.55 -11.24 -6.64
C VAL A 427 6.78 -11.94 -5.32
N THR A 428 6.58 -11.22 -4.21
CA THR A 428 6.61 -11.79 -2.86
C THR A 428 5.22 -11.77 -2.24
N ILE A 429 4.76 -12.92 -1.77
CA ILE A 429 3.49 -13.08 -1.04
C ILE A 429 3.78 -13.34 0.43
N TRP A 430 3.23 -12.51 1.30
CA TRP A 430 3.36 -12.58 2.75
C TRP A 430 2.08 -13.07 3.41
N GLU A 431 2.22 -13.95 4.40
CA GLU A 431 1.13 -14.25 5.34
C GLU A 431 1.26 -13.35 6.57
N LYS A 432 0.51 -12.24 6.59
CA LYS A 432 0.67 -11.21 7.63
C LYS A 432 0.36 -11.71 9.03
N HIS A 433 -0.58 -12.65 9.16
CA HIS A 433 -0.97 -13.16 10.47
C HIS A 433 0.14 -13.96 11.15
N LEU A 434 0.95 -14.68 10.37
CA LEU A 434 2.07 -15.47 10.89
C LEU A 434 3.42 -14.74 10.76
N GLY A 435 3.50 -13.71 9.91
CA GLY A 435 4.66 -12.82 9.80
C GLY A 435 5.80 -13.37 8.94
N TYR A 436 5.53 -14.33 8.04
CA TYR A 436 6.55 -14.95 7.19
C TYR A 436 6.19 -14.88 5.69
N PRO A 437 7.19 -14.97 4.79
CA PRO A 437 6.93 -15.00 3.35
C PRO A 437 6.41 -16.38 2.98
N MET A 438 5.25 -16.45 2.33
CA MET A 438 4.70 -17.71 1.85
C MET A 438 5.40 -18.18 0.57
N SER A 439 5.69 -17.23 -0.32
CA SER A 439 6.29 -17.51 -1.64
C SER A 439 7.00 -16.27 -2.16
N VAL A 440 8.12 -16.50 -2.82
CA VAL A 440 8.82 -15.52 -3.66
C VAL A 440 8.94 -16.17 -5.03
N THR A 441 8.42 -15.52 -6.06
CA THR A 441 8.43 -16.02 -7.44
C THR A 441 8.95 -14.92 -8.36
N ALA A 442 10.05 -15.20 -9.06
CA ALA A 442 10.52 -14.34 -10.14
C ALA A 442 9.82 -14.73 -11.44
N ILE A 443 9.23 -13.75 -12.12
CA ILE A 443 8.71 -13.95 -13.47
C ILE A 443 9.91 -13.90 -14.41
N LEU A 444 10.29 -15.05 -14.98
CA LEU A 444 11.51 -15.24 -15.77
C LEU A 444 11.54 -14.48 -17.12
N GLU A 445 10.50 -13.73 -17.45
CA GLU A 445 10.41 -12.93 -18.67
C GLU A 445 10.52 -11.45 -18.31
N GLU A 446 11.18 -10.64 -19.16
CA GLU A 446 11.29 -9.17 -19.06
C GLU A 446 9.91 -8.50 -19.14
N ARG A 447 9.10 -8.67 -18.10
CA ARG A 447 7.71 -8.22 -18.02
C ARG A 447 7.57 -7.30 -16.82
N PHE A 448 6.98 -6.14 -17.06
CA PHE A 448 6.59 -5.23 -16.00
C PHE A 448 5.26 -5.66 -15.40
N ILE A 449 5.25 -5.83 -14.07
CA ILE A 449 4.04 -6.15 -13.33
C ILE A 449 3.28 -4.86 -13.08
N ARG A 450 2.10 -4.71 -13.70
CA ARG A 450 1.26 -3.51 -13.55
C ARG A 450 0.25 -3.60 -12.40
N SER A 451 -0.26 -4.80 -12.12
CA SER A 451 -1.23 -5.02 -11.06
C SER A 451 -1.19 -6.45 -10.54
N ILE A 452 -1.55 -6.61 -9.27
CA ILE A 452 -1.76 -7.90 -8.61
C ILE A 452 -3.19 -7.93 -8.07
N HIS A 453 -3.88 -9.05 -8.27
CA HIS A 453 -5.23 -9.24 -7.76
C HIS A 453 -5.33 -10.58 -7.03
N PHE A 454 -5.83 -10.55 -5.81
CA PHE A 454 -6.29 -11.76 -5.12
C PHE A 454 -7.71 -12.07 -5.60
N LEU A 455 -7.91 -13.28 -6.13
CA LEU A 455 -9.20 -13.77 -6.63
C LEU A 455 -10.01 -14.50 -5.57
#